data_AF-A0A969GCX0-F1
#
_entry.id   AF-A0A969GCX0-F1
#
_cell.length_a   1.000
_cell.length_b   1.000
_cell.length_c   1.000
_cell.angle_alpha   90.00
_cell.angle_beta   90.00
_cell.angle_gamma   90.00
#
_symmetry.space_group_name_H-M   'P 1'
#
loop_
_entity.id
_entity.type
_entity.pdbx_description
1 polymer ?
#
loop_
_entity_poly.entity_id
_entity_poly.type
_entity_poly.pdbx_seq_one_letter_code
_entity_poly.pdbx_strand_id
1 'polypeptide(L)'
;MDNDRFLDKSLEIFNTSGENVGELITVKRGDKAEVRWLSHDTKTIDNQHLTAFKDGILNYENSASALSALMQSIDDSLMLNAPKNFNADAFSLLIGQPLALVRAKINLEVKGSPEERLKNIEFPIQIGKQSLATNGVVGYYKNLNFNKLYVLNDKDQSNYLEQATFENITIENEIDVVLIINPNGSAHVISGILPVFERSLPTKFTKMFLKI
;
A
#
# COMPACT_ATOMS: atom_id res chain seq x y z
N MET A 1 17.76 -25.37 14.13
CA MET A 1 18.10 -24.22 15.00
C MET A 1 17.40 -23.03 14.38
N ASP A 2 16.16 -22.83 14.79
CA ASP A 2 15.33 -21.70 14.34
C ASP A 2 15.86 -20.43 14.98
N ASN A 3 16.47 -19.57 14.17
CA ASN A 3 16.64 -18.17 14.53
C ASN A 3 15.28 -17.50 14.30
N ASP A 4 14.42 -17.61 15.30
CA ASP A 4 13.20 -16.82 15.47
C ASP A 4 13.60 -15.33 15.51
N ARG A 5 13.71 -14.70 14.35
CA ARG A 5 13.73 -13.24 14.21
C ARG A 5 12.29 -12.73 14.37
N PHE A 6 11.74 -12.91 15.56
CA PHE A 6 10.69 -12.04 16.06
C PHE A 6 11.34 -10.70 16.45
N LEU A 7 11.76 -9.90 15.47
CA LEU A 7 11.59 -8.46 15.67
C LEU A 7 10.07 -8.27 15.76
N ASP A 8 9.58 -7.55 16.76
CA ASP A 8 8.18 -7.14 16.85
C ASP A 8 7.83 -6.38 15.55
N LYS A 9 7.34 -7.09 14.54
CA LYS A 9 6.80 -6.49 13.32
C LYS A 9 5.39 -6.02 13.64
N SER A 10 5.29 -4.86 14.27
CA SER A 10 4.03 -4.16 14.44
C SER A 10 3.79 -3.22 13.26
N LEU A 11 2.51 -3.03 12.94
CA LEU A 11 2.07 -2.00 12.00
C LEU A 11 1.34 -0.92 12.80
N GLU A 12 2.06 0.16 13.10
CA GLU A 12 1.47 1.33 13.73
C GLU A 12 0.55 2.08 12.76
N ILE A 13 -0.58 2.57 13.29
CA ILE A 13 -1.58 3.30 12.54
C ILE A 13 -1.69 4.71 13.11
N PHE A 14 -1.60 5.69 12.20
CA PHE A 14 -1.73 7.10 12.52
C PHE A 14 -2.95 7.71 11.84
N ASN A 15 -3.64 8.62 12.51
CA ASN A 15 -4.73 9.38 11.91
C ASN A 15 -4.20 10.51 11.01
N THR A 16 -5.11 11.22 10.33
CA THR A 16 -4.77 12.34 9.43
C THR A 16 -4.12 13.54 10.12
N SER A 17 -4.23 13.63 11.45
CA SER A 17 -3.59 14.64 12.29
C SER A 17 -2.20 14.21 12.78
N GLY A 18 -1.74 13.01 12.40
CA GLY A 18 -0.43 12.48 12.77
C GLY A 18 -0.37 11.86 14.15
N GLU A 19 -1.52 11.59 14.77
CA GLU A 19 -1.57 10.96 16.08
C GLU A 19 -1.59 9.44 15.92
N ASN A 20 -0.74 8.73 16.67
CA ASN A 20 -0.80 7.27 16.76
C ASN A 20 -2.12 6.87 17.43
N VAL A 21 -2.92 6.06 16.75
CA VAL A 21 -4.23 5.58 17.22
C VAL A 21 -4.18 4.11 17.67
N GLY A 22 -3.08 3.41 17.41
CA GLY A 22 -2.90 2.02 17.78
C GLY A 22 -1.98 1.29 16.81
N GLU A 23 -1.84 -0.01 17.02
CA GLU A 23 -1.01 -0.88 16.20
C GLU A 23 -1.63 -2.26 16.01
N LEU A 24 -1.30 -2.89 14.88
CA LEU A 24 -1.54 -4.31 14.66
C LEU A 24 -0.29 -5.10 15.04
N ILE A 25 -0.44 -6.04 15.96
CA ILE A 25 0.65 -6.93 16.41
C ILE A 25 0.27 -8.39 16.18
N THR A 26 1.29 -9.23 15.96
CA THR A 26 1.09 -10.68 15.95
C THR A 26 1.24 -11.24 17.36
N VAL A 27 0.26 -12.00 17.83
CA VAL A 27 0.30 -12.68 19.13
C VAL A 27 0.26 -14.19 18.91
N LYS A 28 1.21 -14.89 19.53
CA LYS A 28 1.29 -16.36 19.48
C LYS A 28 0.65 -16.95 20.74
N ARG A 29 -0.25 -17.92 20.57
CA ARG A 29 -0.89 -18.68 21.66
C ARG A 29 -0.81 -20.17 21.36
N GLY A 30 0.22 -20.82 21.91
CA GLY A 30 0.58 -22.20 21.53
C GLY A 30 1.04 -22.24 20.08
N ASP A 31 0.43 -23.11 19.27
CA ASP A 31 0.76 -23.28 17.84
C ASP A 31 -0.01 -22.32 16.91
N LYS A 32 -0.92 -21.52 17.46
CA LYS A 32 -1.70 -20.53 16.68
C LYS A 32 -1.08 -19.15 16.82
N ALA A 33 -1.00 -18.44 15.70
CA ALA A 33 -0.69 -17.01 15.66
C ALA A 33 -1.89 -16.25 15.10
N GLU A 34 -2.22 -15.13 15.72
CA GLU A 34 -3.31 -14.23 15.29
C GLU A 34 -2.85 -12.78 15.38
N VAL A 35 -3.43 -11.92 14.56
CA VAL A 35 -3.25 -10.46 14.71
C VAL A 35 -4.19 -9.95 15.79
N ARG A 36 -3.70 -8.99 16.58
CA ARG A 36 -4.52 -8.21 17.51
C ARG A 36 -4.33 -6.73 17.29
N TRP A 37 -5.42 -5.99 17.51
CA TRP A 37 -5.41 -4.55 17.60
C TRP A 37 -5.06 -4.13 19.04
N LEU A 38 -4.02 -3.32 19.19
CA LEU A 38 -3.73 -2.60 20.43
C LEU A 38 -4.04 -1.12 20.20
N SER A 39 -5.09 -0.63 20.84
CA SER A 39 -5.45 0.78 20.81
C SER A 39 -4.46 1.60 21.63
N HIS A 40 -3.92 2.67 21.06
CA HIS A 40 -3.20 3.67 21.83
C HIS A 40 -4.21 4.74 22.28
N ASP A 41 -4.32 4.95 23.59
CA ASP A 41 -5.22 5.94 24.21
C ASP A 41 -6.73 5.62 24.01
N THR A 42 -7.63 6.51 24.45
CA THR A 42 -9.09 6.44 24.20
C THR A 42 -9.48 6.94 22.81
N LYS A 43 -8.53 7.07 21.88
CA LYS A 43 -8.73 7.68 20.56
C LYS A 43 -9.38 6.70 19.59
N THR A 44 -10.35 7.18 18.83
CA THR A 44 -11.04 6.42 17.80
C THR A 44 -10.44 6.66 16.42
N ILE A 45 -10.53 5.65 15.56
CA ILE A 45 -10.22 5.82 14.13
C ILE A 45 -11.47 6.39 13.44
N ASP A 46 -11.54 7.72 13.34
CA ASP A 46 -12.69 8.39 12.71
C ASP A 46 -12.77 8.12 11.19
N ASN A 47 -11.62 7.83 10.56
CA ASN A 47 -11.57 7.51 9.14
C ASN A 47 -12.01 6.07 8.87
N GLN A 48 -13.23 5.91 8.35
CA GLN A 48 -13.81 4.61 8.00
C GLN A 48 -12.93 3.75 7.08
N HIS A 49 -12.12 4.35 6.20
CA HIS A 49 -11.26 3.59 5.28
C HIS A 49 -10.03 3.04 5.99
N LEU A 50 -9.49 3.80 6.95
CA LEU A 50 -8.40 3.35 7.80
C LEU A 50 -8.88 2.24 8.75
N THR A 51 -10.10 2.39 9.28
CA THR A 51 -10.78 1.34 10.05
C THR A 51 -10.98 0.07 9.21
N ALA A 52 -11.50 0.20 7.98
CA ALA A 52 -11.72 -0.94 7.08
C ALA A 52 -10.40 -1.62 6.68
N PHE A 53 -9.32 -0.86 6.45
CA PHE A 53 -7.99 -1.44 6.20
C PHE A 53 -7.51 -2.28 7.38
N LYS A 54 -7.56 -1.72 8.59
CA LYS A 54 -7.19 -2.41 9.83
C LYS A 54 -8.05 -3.65 10.06
N ASP A 55 -9.37 -3.53 9.92
CA ASP A 55 -10.32 -4.63 10.10
C ASP A 55 -10.15 -5.71 9.03
N GLY A 56 -9.75 -5.36 7.80
CA GLY A 56 -9.48 -6.31 6.73
C GLY A 56 -8.34 -7.27 7.08
N ILE A 57 -7.25 -6.75 7.63
CA ILE A 57 -6.12 -7.58 8.09
C ILE A 57 -6.53 -8.39 9.33
N LEU A 58 -7.17 -7.73 10.31
CA LEU A 58 -7.54 -8.34 11.58
C LEU A 58 -8.50 -9.53 11.41
N ASN A 59 -9.47 -9.40 10.52
CA ASN A 59 -10.52 -10.40 10.29
C ASN A 59 -10.15 -11.42 9.20
N TYR A 60 -8.98 -11.32 8.60
CA TYR A 60 -8.52 -12.31 7.62
C TYR A 60 -8.31 -13.68 8.30
N GLU A 61 -8.73 -14.77 7.64
CA GLU A 61 -8.75 -16.12 8.23
C GLU A 61 -7.40 -16.55 8.83
N ASN A 62 -6.29 -16.19 8.16
CA ASN A 62 -4.93 -16.36 8.66
C ASN A 62 -4.24 -15.00 8.84
N SER A 63 -4.80 -14.17 9.73
CA SER A 63 -4.40 -12.77 9.91
C SER A 63 -2.90 -12.59 10.19
N ALA A 64 -2.28 -13.49 10.96
CA ALA A 64 -0.84 -13.44 11.22
C ALA A 64 -0.01 -13.62 9.94
N SER A 65 -0.40 -14.57 9.08
CA SER A 65 0.24 -14.73 7.76
C SER A 65 -0.01 -13.54 6.85
N ALA A 66 -1.21 -12.96 6.87
CA ALA A 66 -1.53 -11.76 6.08
C ALA A 66 -0.68 -10.54 6.51
N LEU A 67 -0.60 -10.26 7.81
CA LEU A 67 0.22 -9.17 8.33
C LEU A 67 1.71 -9.40 8.04
N SER A 68 2.20 -10.63 8.23
CA SER A 68 3.59 -10.97 7.90
C SER A 68 3.90 -10.75 6.42
N ALA A 69 3.01 -11.19 5.53
CA ALA A 69 3.18 -11.03 4.09
C ALA A 69 3.09 -9.56 3.66
N LEU A 70 2.20 -8.77 4.25
CA LEU A 70 2.14 -7.32 4.06
C LEU A 70 3.45 -6.65 4.46
N MET A 71 3.95 -6.93 5.67
CA MET A 71 5.20 -6.35 6.17
C MET A 71 6.39 -6.76 5.30
N GLN A 72 6.45 -8.01 4.83
CA GLN A 72 7.49 -8.46 3.91
C GLN A 72 7.41 -7.74 2.55
N SER A 73 6.20 -7.53 2.01
CA SER A 73 6.01 -6.79 0.77
C SER A 73 6.43 -5.32 0.90
N ILE A 74 6.14 -4.70 2.05
CA ILE A 74 6.62 -3.38 2.41
C ILE A 74 8.15 -3.36 2.43
N ASP A 75 8.77 -4.25 3.20
CA ASP A 75 10.23 -4.37 3.32
C ASP A 75 10.89 -4.52 1.93
N ASP A 76 10.38 -5.44 1.11
CA ASP A 76 10.89 -5.71 -0.24
C ASP A 76 10.78 -4.50 -1.17
N SER A 77 9.66 -3.79 -1.13
CA SER A 77 9.45 -2.61 -1.98
C SER A 77 10.34 -1.43 -1.56
N LEU A 78 10.53 -1.25 -0.26
CA LEU A 78 11.33 -0.17 0.30
C LEU A 78 12.82 -0.39 0.06
N MET A 79 13.33 -1.63 0.19
CA MET A 79 14.73 -1.95 -0.12
C MET A 79 15.14 -1.60 -1.55
N LEU A 80 14.20 -1.68 -2.50
CA LEU A 80 14.45 -1.36 -3.92
C LEU A 80 14.45 0.13 -4.20
N ASN A 81 13.76 0.91 -3.37
CA ASN A 81 13.53 2.34 -3.54
C ASN A 81 14.17 3.18 -2.42
N ALA A 82 15.13 2.60 -1.68
CA ALA A 82 15.81 3.28 -0.58
C ALA A 82 16.57 4.52 -1.11
N PRO A 83 16.42 5.69 -0.46
CA PRO A 83 17.20 6.87 -0.81
C PRO A 83 18.69 6.57 -0.66
N LYS A 84 19.54 7.04 -1.57
CA LYS A 84 21.01 6.88 -1.44
C LYS A 84 21.63 7.67 -0.28
N ASN A 85 20.82 8.36 0.54
CA ASN A 85 21.28 9.26 1.59
C ASN A 85 21.25 8.56 2.96
N PHE A 86 22.39 8.00 3.33
CA PHE A 86 22.66 7.21 4.56
C PHE A 86 22.14 7.78 5.90
N ASN A 87 21.86 9.08 6.01
CA ASN A 87 21.49 9.70 7.29
C ASN A 87 20.00 9.64 7.63
N ALA A 88 19.10 9.59 6.63
CA ALA A 88 17.66 9.43 6.87
C ALA A 88 17.29 7.95 7.13
N ASP A 89 18.07 7.03 6.56
CA ASP A 89 17.87 5.59 6.70
C ASP A 89 18.16 5.10 8.13
N ALA A 90 19.15 5.68 8.81
CA ALA A 90 19.51 5.27 10.18
C ALA A 90 18.40 5.53 11.21
N PHE A 91 17.65 6.63 11.08
CA PHE A 91 16.50 6.93 11.94
C PHE A 91 15.26 6.15 11.53
N SER A 92 15.05 5.91 10.24
CA SER A 92 13.96 5.06 9.73
C SER A 92 14.13 3.59 10.18
N LEU A 93 15.37 3.12 10.34
CA LEU A 93 15.68 1.81 10.92
C LEU A 93 15.35 1.71 12.42
N LEU A 94 15.28 2.85 13.13
CA LEU A 94 15.01 2.91 14.58
C LEU A 94 13.54 3.20 14.90
N ILE A 95 12.84 3.95 14.03
CA ILE A 95 11.48 4.47 14.28
C ILE A 95 10.44 3.85 13.31
N GLY A 96 10.90 3.12 12.29
CA GLY A 96 10.06 2.59 11.21
C GLY A 96 9.99 3.53 10.00
N GLN A 97 9.55 2.99 8.85
CA GLN A 97 9.40 3.77 7.62
C GLN A 97 7.94 4.20 7.42
N PRO A 98 7.64 5.52 7.40
CA PRO A 98 6.27 5.98 7.24
C PRO A 98 5.74 5.66 5.83
N LEU A 99 4.55 5.09 5.78
CA LEU A 99 3.80 4.83 4.56
C LEU A 99 2.48 5.59 4.58
N ALA A 100 2.00 5.97 3.40
CA ALA A 100 0.68 6.57 3.26
C ALA A 100 -0.31 5.54 2.67
N LEU A 101 -1.51 5.52 3.25
CA LEU A 101 -2.65 4.80 2.70
C LEU A 101 -3.52 5.78 1.90
N VAL A 102 -3.57 5.63 0.58
CA VAL A 102 -4.10 6.64 -0.33
C VAL A 102 -5.21 6.05 -1.20
N ARG A 103 -6.39 6.65 -1.12
CA ARG A 103 -7.48 6.34 -2.06
C ARG A 103 -7.24 7.05 -3.38
N ALA A 104 -7.44 6.34 -4.47
CA ALA A 104 -7.37 6.89 -5.82
C ALA A 104 -8.47 6.30 -6.71
N LYS A 105 -8.90 7.11 -7.68
CA LYS A 105 -9.73 6.69 -8.80
C LYS A 105 -8.91 6.81 -10.07
N ILE A 106 -8.99 5.81 -10.92
CA ILE A 106 -8.33 5.79 -12.22
C ILE A 106 -9.41 5.73 -13.29
N ASN A 107 -9.44 6.74 -14.15
CA ASN A 107 -10.33 6.83 -15.31
C ASN A 107 -9.51 7.20 -16.56
N LEU A 108 -10.03 6.87 -17.73
CA LEU A 108 -9.46 7.29 -19.01
C LEU A 108 -10.28 8.45 -19.60
N GLU A 109 -9.59 9.47 -20.07
CA GLU A 109 -10.21 10.61 -20.72
C GLU A 109 -9.69 10.75 -22.15
N VAL A 110 -10.61 10.80 -23.11
CA VAL A 110 -10.29 11.08 -24.51
C VAL A 110 -10.26 12.60 -24.69
N LYS A 111 -9.15 13.13 -25.21
CA LYS A 111 -9.08 14.53 -25.62
C LYS A 111 -9.88 14.72 -26.91
N GLY A 112 -10.94 15.52 -26.85
CA GLY A 112 -11.86 15.77 -27.96
C GLY A 112 -13.15 14.96 -27.84
N SER A 113 -13.87 14.78 -28.95
CA SER A 113 -15.08 13.98 -28.97
C SER A 113 -14.70 12.50 -29.07
N PRO A 114 -15.03 11.65 -28.08
CA PRO A 114 -14.75 10.22 -28.18
C PRO A 114 -15.58 9.64 -29.33
N GLU A 115 -14.91 8.98 -30.26
CA GLU A 115 -15.62 8.19 -31.25
C GLU A 115 -16.27 6.98 -30.57
N GLU A 116 -17.50 6.63 -30.97
CA GLU A 116 -18.24 5.48 -30.42
C GLU A 116 -17.40 4.18 -30.40
N ARG A 117 -16.49 4.02 -31.37
CA ARG A 117 -15.59 2.86 -31.44
C ARG A 117 -14.67 2.70 -30.23
N LEU A 118 -14.36 3.79 -29.52
CA LEU A 118 -13.42 3.79 -28.39
C LEU A 118 -14.08 3.33 -27.08
N LYS A 119 -15.41 3.37 -26.99
CA LYS A 119 -16.16 3.03 -25.77
C LYS A 119 -15.96 1.58 -25.32
N ASN A 120 -15.83 0.67 -26.29
CA ASN A 120 -15.72 -0.76 -26.04
C ASN A 120 -14.27 -1.27 -26.11
N ILE A 121 -13.29 -0.38 -26.26
CA ILE A 121 -11.88 -0.78 -26.27
C ILE A 121 -11.38 -0.83 -24.84
N GLU A 122 -10.88 -2.00 -24.45
CA GLU A 122 -10.15 -2.18 -23.21
C GLU A 122 -8.70 -1.73 -23.37
N PHE A 123 -8.27 -0.88 -22.45
CA PHE A 123 -6.90 -0.44 -22.35
C PHE A 123 -6.27 -1.10 -21.12
N PRO A 124 -5.14 -1.80 -21.28
CA PRO A 124 -4.40 -2.31 -20.15
C PRO A 124 -3.72 -1.14 -19.42
N ILE A 125 -3.95 -1.04 -18.12
CA ILE A 125 -3.26 -0.13 -17.22
C ILE A 125 -2.44 -0.92 -16.20
N GLN A 126 -1.24 -0.44 -15.93
CA GLN A 126 -0.39 -0.94 -14.87
C GLN A 126 -0.28 0.13 -13.78
N ILE A 127 -0.56 -0.25 -12.53
CA ILE A 127 -0.40 0.63 -11.37
C ILE A 127 0.95 0.33 -10.73
N GLY A 128 1.83 1.32 -10.65
CA GLY A 128 3.19 1.17 -10.18
C GLY A 128 4.09 0.42 -11.16
N LYS A 129 5.41 0.63 -11.04
CA LYS A 129 6.40 -0.12 -11.81
C LYS A 129 7.73 -0.18 -11.08
N GLN A 130 8.10 -1.37 -10.62
CA GLN A 130 9.30 -1.62 -9.80
C GLN A 130 10.61 -1.18 -10.46
N SER A 131 10.69 -1.19 -11.79
CA SER A 131 11.89 -0.76 -12.51
C SER A 131 12.10 0.76 -12.53
N LEU A 132 11.12 1.56 -12.08
CA LEU A 132 11.24 3.01 -12.00
C LEU A 132 11.80 3.41 -10.64
N ALA A 133 12.94 4.10 -10.62
CA ALA A 133 13.59 4.55 -9.40
C ALA A 133 12.74 5.54 -8.57
N THR A 134 11.72 6.14 -9.18
CA THR A 134 10.77 7.07 -8.54
C THR A 134 9.49 6.37 -8.07
N ASN A 135 9.36 5.05 -8.24
CA ASN A 135 8.15 4.33 -7.86
C ASN A 135 7.96 4.36 -6.34
N GLY A 136 6.88 4.99 -5.89
CA GLY A 136 6.46 4.97 -4.49
C GLY A 136 5.48 3.85 -4.16
N VAL A 137 4.83 3.23 -5.15
CA VAL A 137 3.75 2.26 -4.90
C VAL A 137 4.34 0.93 -4.39
N VAL A 138 3.94 0.54 -3.19
CA VAL A 138 4.26 -0.76 -2.59
C VAL A 138 3.29 -1.83 -3.13
N GLY A 139 2.01 -1.50 -3.08
CA GLY A 139 0.93 -2.34 -3.57
C GLY A 139 -0.41 -1.61 -3.47
N TYR A 140 -1.49 -2.27 -3.85
CA TYR A 140 -2.82 -1.70 -3.83
C TYR A 140 -3.92 -2.72 -3.52
N TYR A 141 -5.03 -2.23 -2.98
CA TYR A 141 -6.29 -2.94 -2.84
C TYR A 141 -7.29 -2.41 -3.86
N LYS A 142 -8.18 -3.27 -4.35
CA LYS A 142 -9.25 -2.88 -5.29
C LYS A 142 -10.56 -2.74 -4.54
N ASN A 143 -11.35 -1.71 -4.87
CA ASN A 143 -12.74 -1.57 -4.41
C ASN A 143 -12.93 -1.71 -2.88
N LEU A 144 -11.96 -1.21 -2.09
CA LEU A 144 -11.92 -1.34 -0.62
C LEU A 144 -11.92 -2.80 -0.11
N ASN A 145 -11.61 -3.77 -0.97
CA ASN A 145 -11.43 -5.16 -0.55
C ASN A 145 -10.00 -5.35 -0.02
N PHE A 146 -9.90 -5.43 1.32
CA PHE A 146 -8.64 -5.59 2.03
C PHE A 146 -8.23 -7.06 2.23
N ASN A 147 -8.94 -8.03 1.63
CA ASN A 147 -8.57 -9.45 1.73
C ASN A 147 -7.47 -9.86 0.74
N LYS A 148 -7.11 -8.96 -0.18
CA LYS A 148 -6.09 -9.23 -1.20
C LYS A 148 -5.28 -7.99 -1.52
N LEU A 149 -3.97 -8.06 -1.27
CA LEU A 149 -3.03 -7.01 -1.65
C LEU A 149 -2.38 -7.35 -2.99
N TYR A 150 -2.56 -6.48 -3.97
CA TYR A 150 -1.87 -6.55 -5.26
C TYR A 150 -0.49 -5.92 -5.14
N VAL A 151 0.57 -6.70 -5.35
CA VAL A 151 1.97 -6.29 -5.16
C VAL A 151 2.73 -6.30 -6.48
N LEU A 152 3.66 -5.37 -6.66
CA LEU A 152 4.45 -5.30 -7.91
C LEU A 152 5.44 -6.45 -8.07
N ASN A 153 5.79 -7.09 -6.96
CA ASN A 153 6.72 -8.19 -6.91
C ASN A 153 6.31 -9.14 -5.79
N ASP A 154 5.80 -10.29 -6.17
CA ASP A 154 5.40 -11.33 -5.25
C ASP A 154 6.52 -12.35 -5.10
N LYS A 155 7.26 -12.26 -3.99
CA LYS A 155 8.28 -13.25 -3.62
C LYS A 155 7.77 -14.28 -2.61
N ASP A 156 6.56 -14.09 -2.06
CA ASP A 156 6.03 -14.89 -0.97
C ASP A 156 4.81 -15.68 -1.44
N GLN A 157 4.67 -16.93 -1.02
CA GLN A 157 3.54 -17.78 -1.43
C GLN A 157 2.33 -17.59 -0.51
N SER A 158 2.08 -16.36 -0.08
CA SER A 158 0.95 -16.05 0.80
C SER A 158 -0.33 -15.93 -0.01
N ASN A 159 -1.40 -16.59 0.46
CA ASN A 159 -2.75 -16.42 -0.09
C ASN A 159 -3.29 -14.99 0.04
N TYR A 160 -2.65 -14.13 0.83
CA TYR A 160 -3.02 -12.73 0.99
C TYR A 160 -2.47 -11.82 -0.13
N LEU A 161 -1.34 -12.20 -0.72
CA LEU A 161 -0.72 -11.45 -1.80
C LEU A 161 -1.22 -11.95 -3.16
N GLU A 162 -1.17 -11.05 -4.14
CA GLU A 162 -1.37 -11.37 -5.54
C GLU A 162 -0.43 -10.51 -6.37
N GLN A 163 0.33 -11.13 -7.26
CA GLN A 163 1.16 -10.40 -8.21
C GLN A 163 0.26 -9.48 -9.07
N ALA A 164 0.51 -8.18 -8.98
CA ALA A 164 -0.17 -7.18 -9.78
C ALA A 164 0.10 -7.45 -11.26
N THR A 165 -0.98 -7.48 -12.03
CA THR A 165 -0.97 -7.58 -13.50
C THR A 165 -1.58 -6.31 -14.09
N PHE A 166 -1.95 -6.34 -15.36
CA PHE A 166 -2.67 -5.23 -15.98
C PHE A 166 -4.14 -5.27 -15.55
N GLU A 167 -4.69 -4.11 -15.20
CA GLU A 167 -6.13 -3.92 -15.14
C GLU A 167 -6.62 -3.45 -16.49
N ASN A 168 -7.71 -4.02 -16.99
CA ASN A 168 -8.35 -3.53 -18.20
C ASN A 168 -9.43 -2.52 -17.84
N ILE A 169 -9.37 -1.36 -18.47
CA ILE A 169 -10.33 -0.27 -18.27
C ILE A 169 -10.81 0.25 -19.64
N THR A 170 -12.08 0.61 -19.71
CA THR A 170 -12.66 1.33 -20.86
C THR A 170 -12.76 2.82 -20.53
N ILE A 171 -13.03 3.66 -21.54
CA ILE A 171 -13.22 5.10 -21.31
C ILE A 171 -14.49 5.45 -20.52
N GLU A 172 -15.39 4.49 -20.30
CA GLU A 172 -16.64 4.70 -19.56
C GLU A 172 -16.58 4.17 -18.11
N ASN A 173 -15.55 3.39 -17.79
CA ASN A 173 -15.39 2.77 -16.48
C ASN A 173 -14.27 3.43 -15.68
N GLU A 174 -14.36 3.33 -14.36
CA GLU A 174 -13.32 3.74 -13.43
C GLU A 174 -12.89 2.57 -12.55
N ILE A 175 -11.66 2.63 -12.04
CA ILE A 175 -11.14 1.68 -11.06
C ILE A 175 -10.87 2.42 -9.76
N ASP A 176 -11.51 1.96 -8.68
CA ASP A 176 -11.26 2.41 -7.32
C ASP A 176 -10.15 1.58 -6.68
N VAL A 177 -9.09 2.24 -6.24
CA VAL A 177 -7.97 1.60 -5.55
C VAL A 177 -7.60 2.30 -4.25
N VAL A 178 -7.02 1.51 -3.32
CA VAL A 178 -6.32 2.01 -2.14
C VAL A 178 -4.86 1.63 -2.27
N LEU A 179 -4.00 2.63 -2.48
CA LEU A 179 -2.56 2.47 -2.63
C LEU A 179 -1.89 2.49 -1.26
N ILE A 180 -0.92 1.59 -1.05
CA ILE A 180 0.12 1.76 -0.05
C ILE A 180 1.30 2.40 -0.77
N ILE A 181 1.70 3.60 -0.32
CA ILE A 181 2.72 4.39 -1.02
C ILE A 181 3.80 4.90 -0.06
N ASN A 182 5.06 4.74 -0.46
CA ASN A 182 6.20 5.45 0.12
C ASN A 182 6.08 6.94 -0.23
N PRO A 183 5.92 7.85 0.75
CA PRO A 183 5.71 9.27 0.49
C PRO A 183 6.86 9.98 -0.23
N ASN A 184 8.06 9.38 -0.26
CA ASN A 184 9.21 9.91 -0.99
C ASN A 184 9.21 9.55 -2.49
N GLY A 185 8.29 8.70 -2.94
CA GLY A 185 8.12 8.32 -4.35
C GLY A 185 6.83 8.87 -4.97
N SER A 186 6.61 8.48 -6.23
CA SER A 186 5.43 8.82 -7.02
C SER A 186 4.58 7.60 -7.33
N ALA A 187 3.26 7.81 -7.45
CA ALA A 187 2.37 6.85 -8.10
C ALA A 187 2.53 6.98 -9.62
N HIS A 188 2.84 5.87 -10.28
CA HIS A 188 2.86 5.78 -11.75
C HIS A 188 1.66 4.95 -12.22
N VAL A 189 0.94 5.44 -13.23
CA VAL A 189 -0.07 4.67 -13.95
C VAL A 189 0.33 4.63 -15.42
N ILE A 190 0.57 3.44 -15.92
CA ILE A 190 1.08 3.21 -17.28
C ILE A 190 -0.02 2.54 -18.07
N SER A 191 -0.66 3.28 -18.97
CA SER A 191 -1.41 2.68 -20.07
C SER A 191 -0.43 2.22 -21.15
N GLY A 192 -0.78 1.18 -21.92
CA GLY A 192 -0.03 0.78 -23.12
C GLY A 192 0.09 1.88 -24.21
N ILE A 193 -0.43 3.07 -23.95
CA ILE A 193 -0.42 4.27 -24.77
C ILE A 193 0.29 5.37 -24.00
N LEU A 194 1.19 6.10 -24.66
CA LEU A 194 1.94 7.22 -24.09
C LEU A 194 1.03 8.45 -23.84
N PRO A 195 1.30 9.27 -22.80
CA PRO A 195 2.38 9.18 -21.81
C PRO A 195 1.98 8.46 -20.51
N VAL A 196 2.99 8.05 -19.73
CA VAL A 196 2.81 7.58 -18.35
C VAL A 196 2.26 8.71 -17.48
N PHE A 197 1.23 8.44 -16.70
CA PHE A 197 0.75 9.35 -15.67
C PHE A 197 1.61 9.19 -14.41
N GLU A 198 2.13 10.29 -13.89
CA GLU A 198 2.91 10.32 -12.64
C GLU A 198 2.31 11.33 -11.67
N ARG A 199 2.18 10.94 -10.40
CA ARG A 199 1.71 11.82 -9.33
C ARG A 199 2.44 11.55 -8.01
N SER A 200 3.19 12.54 -7.52
CA SER A 200 3.72 12.52 -6.16
C SER A 200 2.65 12.95 -5.15
N LEU A 201 2.77 12.49 -3.90
CA LEU A 201 1.86 12.93 -2.84
C LEU A 201 2.06 14.41 -2.52
N PRO A 202 0.97 15.19 -2.35
CA PRO A 202 1.10 16.59 -1.96
C PRO A 202 1.79 16.75 -0.60
N THR A 203 2.83 17.58 -0.56
CA THR A 203 3.68 17.76 0.63
C THR A 203 2.92 18.21 1.88
N LYS A 204 1.79 18.92 1.73
CA LYS A 204 0.92 19.30 2.86
C LYS A 204 0.40 18.11 3.67
N PHE A 205 0.32 16.93 3.07
CA PHE A 205 -0.14 15.70 3.73
C PHE A 205 1.00 14.82 4.24
N THR A 206 2.24 15.06 3.81
CA THR A 206 3.38 14.19 4.12
C THR A 206 4.43 14.88 5.00
N LYS A 207 4.49 16.23 4.98
CA LYS A 207 5.52 17.03 5.67
C LYS A 207 5.58 16.80 7.18
N MET A 208 4.47 16.45 7.82
CA MET A 208 4.45 16.17 9.25
C MET A 208 5.10 14.81 9.59
N PHE A 209 5.00 13.85 8.68
CA PHE A 209 5.49 12.47 8.85
C PHE A 209 6.92 12.28 8.34
N LEU A 210 7.38 13.15 7.43
CA LEU A 210 8.73 13.12 6.85
C LEU A 210 9.76 14.01 7.58
N LYS A 211 9.37 14.62 8.70
CA LYS A 211 10.22 15.53 9.50
C LYS A 211 10.87 14.87 10.71
N ILE A 212 10.74 13.55 10.83
CA ILE A 212 11.30 12.75 11.92
C ILE A 212 12.78 12.53 11.65
#